data_AF-A0A7G1IRB1-F1
#
_entry.id   AF-A0A7G1IRB1-F1
#
_cell.length_a   1.000
_cell.length_b   1.000
_cell.length_c   1.000
_cell.angle_alpha   90.00
_cell.angle_beta   90.00
_cell.angle_gamma   90.00
#
_symmetry.space_group_name_H-M   'P 1'
#
loop_
_entity.id
_entity.type
_entity.pdbx_description
1 polymer ?
#
loop_
_entity_poly.entity_id
_entity_poly.type
_entity_poly.pdbx_seq_one_letter_code
_entity_poly.pdbx_strand_id
1 'polypeptide(L)'
;MYATTDLRPLLADRGVVLSREQVYRLVTRVPERLSLQTLAVLCDILDCQPGDLVEPIVGATKRPTAPESVPLPRPRRARVAPDAGV
;
A
#
# COMPACT_ATOMS: atom_id res chain seq x y z
N MET A 1 -26.94 -6.54 10.02
CA MET A 1 -26.28 -5.39 10.68
C MET A 1 -24.78 -5.70 10.66
N TYR A 2 -23.93 -4.83 10.10
CA TYR A 2 -22.50 -5.13 9.99
C TYR A 2 -21.82 -4.96 11.36
N ALA A 3 -21.16 -6.03 11.84
CA ALA A 3 -20.42 -6.11 13.11
C ALA A 3 -19.15 -5.21 13.18
N THR A 4 -19.03 -4.23 12.28
CA THR A 4 -17.86 -3.36 12.14
C THR A 4 -17.65 -2.44 13.33
N THR A 5 -18.71 -2.11 14.08
CA THR A 5 -18.61 -1.23 15.24
C THR A 5 -17.99 -1.93 16.45
N ASP A 6 -18.24 -3.23 16.60
CA ASP A 6 -17.74 -4.05 17.72
C ASP A 6 -16.29 -4.52 17.53
N LEU A 7 -15.79 -4.54 16.28
CA LEU A 7 -14.43 -4.97 15.99
C LEU A 7 -13.36 -3.97 16.47
N ARG A 8 -13.64 -2.67 16.39
CA ARG A 8 -12.68 -1.61 16.76
C ARG A 8 -12.19 -1.69 18.21
N PRO A 9 -13.06 -1.80 19.24
CA PRO A 9 -12.59 -1.93 20.61
C PRO A 9 -11.76 -3.20 20.83
N LEU A 10 -12.09 -4.32 20.18
CA LEU A 10 -11.35 -5.58 20.29
C LEU A 10 -9.92 -5.48 19.73
N LEU A 11 -9.77 -4.76 18.61
CA LEU A 11 -8.46 -4.44 18.04
C LEU A 11 -7.62 -3.55 18.97
N ALA A 12 -8.25 -2.52 19.54
CA ALA A 12 -7.57 -1.56 20.42
C ALA A 12 -7.06 -2.22 21.71
N ASP A 13 -7.83 -3.16 22.28
CA ASP A 13 -7.46 -3.94 23.47
C ASP A 13 -6.14 -4.74 23.25
N ARG A 14 -5.88 -5.17 22.02
CA ARG A 14 -4.66 -5.88 21.60
C ARG A 14 -3.59 -4.95 21.02
N GLY A 15 -3.73 -3.63 21.22
CA GLY A 15 -2.76 -2.63 20.80
C GLY A 15 -2.83 -2.21 19.32
N VAL A 16 -3.89 -2.60 18.59
CA VAL A 16 -4.11 -2.20 17.19
C VAL A 16 -5.18 -1.10 17.15
N VAL A 17 -4.72 0.15 17.10
CA VAL A 17 -5.61 1.32 17.05
C VAL A 17 -5.84 1.72 15.60
N LEU A 18 -7.06 1.50 15.09
CA LEU A 18 -7.49 1.91 13.75
C LEU A 18 -8.65 2.91 13.85
N SER A 19 -8.71 3.84 12.89
CA SER A 19 -9.84 4.74 12.74
C SER A 19 -11.10 3.99 12.31
N ARG A 20 -12.28 4.60 12.49
CA ARG A 20 -13.56 3.98 12.14
C ARG A 20 -13.61 3.64 10.65
N GLU A 21 -13.14 4.54 9.81
CA GLU A 21 -13.05 4.43 8.36
C GLU A 21 -12.06 3.33 7.94
N GLN A 22 -10.94 3.16 8.67
CA GLN A 22 -9.99 2.08 8.42
C GLN A 22 -10.61 0.71 8.71
N VAL A 23 -11.28 0.56 9.86
CA VAL A 23 -12.01 -0.67 10.20
C VAL A 23 -13.11 -0.94 9.18
N TYR A 24 -13.88 0.07 8.80
CA TYR A 24 -14.92 -0.06 7.78
C TYR A 24 -14.33 -0.55 6.45
N ARG A 25 -13.25 0.07 5.96
CA ARG A 25 -12.59 -0.34 4.71
C ARG A 25 -12.02 -1.75 4.77
N LEU A 26 -11.43 -2.14 5.91
CA LEU A 26 -10.87 -3.46 6.12
C LEU A 26 -11.93 -4.56 5.98
N VAL A 27 -13.16 -4.30 6.44
CA VAL A 27 -14.26 -5.26 6.38
C VAL A 27 -15.03 -5.20 5.06
N THR A 28 -15.07 -4.04 4.39
CA THR A 28 -15.88 -3.85 3.17
C THR A 28 -15.10 -3.94 1.87
N ARG A 29 -13.76 -3.91 1.91
CA ARG A 29 -12.90 -3.92 0.73
C ARG A 29 -11.67 -4.79 0.98
N VAL A 30 -11.11 -5.35 -0.10
CA VAL A 30 -9.81 -6.05 -0.05
C VAL A 30 -8.71 -5.00 0.12
N PRO A 31 -7.90 -5.05 1.20
CA PRO A 31 -6.80 -4.12 1.40
C PRO A 31 -5.61 -4.47 0.48
N GLU A 32 -4.92 -3.46 -0.07
CA GLU A 32 -3.67 -3.67 -0.82
C GLU A 32 -2.49 -3.98 0.10
N ARG A 33 -2.52 -3.45 1.33
CA ARG A 33 -1.47 -3.59 2.33
C ARG A 33 -2.10 -3.73 3.70
N LEU A 34 -1.54 -4.66 4.47
CA LEU A 34 -1.96 -4.93 5.84
C LEU A 34 -0.73 -5.36 6.65
N SER A 35 -0.64 -4.96 7.91
CA SER A 35 0.45 -5.35 8.80
C SER A 35 0.20 -6.75 9.37
N LEU A 36 1.27 -7.54 9.52
CA LEU A 36 1.16 -8.89 10.10
C LEU A 36 0.61 -8.88 11.53
N GLN A 37 0.89 -7.84 12.32
CA GLN A 37 0.30 -7.66 13.64
C GLN A 37 -1.23 -7.58 13.57
N THR A 38 -1.77 -6.76 12.65
CA THR A 38 -3.22 -6.64 12.47
C THR A 38 -3.80 -7.97 11.99
N LEU A 39 -3.13 -8.70 11.09
CA LEU A 39 -3.59 -10.02 10.65
C LEU A 39 -3.69 -10.99 11.84
N ALA A 40 -2.63 -11.10 12.63
CA ALA A 40 -2.57 -12.00 13.79
C ALA A 40 -3.67 -11.68 14.82
N VAL A 41 -3.92 -10.40 15.07
CA VAL A 41 -4.98 -9.96 15.98
C VAL A 41 -6.37 -10.28 15.42
N LEU A 42 -6.59 -10.11 14.12
CA LEU A 42 -7.85 -10.50 13.49
C LEU A 42 -8.08 -12.01 13.60
N CYS A 43 -7.05 -12.81 13.34
CA CYS A 43 -7.11 -14.27 13.52
C CYS A 43 -7.50 -14.64 14.96
N ASP A 44 -6.90 -14.00 15.96
CA ASP A 44 -7.20 -14.23 17.38
C ASP A 44 -8.62 -13.80 17.76
N ILE A 45 -9.09 -12.65 17.27
CA ILE A 45 -10.45 -12.16 17.56
C ILE A 45 -11.52 -13.04 16.89
N LEU A 46 -11.25 -13.51 15.67
CA LEU A 46 -12.20 -14.28 14.86
C LEU A 46 -12.08 -15.80 15.05
N ASP A 47 -11.14 -16.25 15.89
CA ASP A 47 -10.81 -17.65 16.13
C ASP A 47 -10.55 -18.43 14.82
N CYS A 48 -9.74 -17.85 13.93
CA CYS A 48 -9.43 -18.43 12.62
C CYS A 48 -7.93 -18.45 12.33
N GLN A 49 -7.54 -19.20 11.30
CA GLN A 49 -6.16 -19.24 10.82
C GLN A 49 -5.94 -18.21 9.72
N PRO A 50 -4.69 -17.77 9.49
CA PRO A 50 -4.40 -16.77 8.44
C PRO A 50 -4.85 -17.22 7.04
N GLY A 51 -4.87 -18.53 6.76
CA GLY A 51 -5.35 -19.10 5.50
C GLY A 51 -6.86 -18.94 5.29
N ASP A 52 -7.64 -18.73 6.35
CA ASP A 52 -9.08 -18.45 6.25
C ASP A 52 -9.35 -16.98 5.87
N LEU A 53 -8.38 -16.09 6.09
CA LEU A 53 -8.47 -14.66 5.79
C LEU A 53 -7.72 -14.26 4.52
N VAL A 54 -6.62 -14.95 4.21
CA VAL A 54 -5.70 -14.60 3.13
C VAL A 54 -5.35 -15.85 2.33
N GLU A 55 -5.73 -15.86 1.06
CA GLU A 55 -5.33 -16.89 0.11
C GLU A 55 -4.03 -16.46 -0.59
N PRO A 56 -2.90 -17.17 -0.40
CA PRO A 56 -1.66 -16.85 -1.08
C PRO A 56 -1.77 -17.20 -2.56
N ILE A 57 -1.95 -16.17 -3.40
CA ILE A 57 -1.86 -16.33 -4.85
C ILE A 57 -0.40 -16.38 -5.29
N VAL A 58 -0.04 -17.36 -6.11
CA VAL A 58 1.25 -17.38 -6.82
C VAL A 58 1.19 -16.29 -7.90
N GLY A 59 1.52 -15.06 -7.52
CA GLY A 59 1.43 -13.91 -8.42
C GLY A 59 2.51 -13.95 -9.50
N ALA A 60 2.09 -14.07 -10.76
CA ALA A 60 2.87 -13.53 -11.88
C ALA A 60 2.94 -12.02 -11.67
N THR A 61 4.04 -11.54 -11.07
CA THR A 61 4.32 -10.11 -11.00
C THR A 61 4.26 -9.56 -12.42
N LYS A 62 3.22 -8.77 -12.75
CA LYS A 62 3.28 -7.90 -13.90
C LYS A 62 4.31 -6.85 -13.53
N ARG A 63 5.57 -7.16 -13.87
CA ARG A 63 6.65 -6.19 -13.86
C ARG A 63 6.13 -4.98 -14.63
N PRO A 64 6.11 -3.77 -14.05
CA PRO A 64 5.74 -2.59 -14.80
C PRO A 64 6.65 -2.55 -16.02
N THR A 65 6.06 -2.66 -17.21
CA THR A 65 6.80 -2.44 -18.45
C THR A 65 7.34 -1.03 -18.35
N ALA A 66 8.67 -0.89 -18.35
CA ALA A 66 9.28 0.42 -18.42
C ALA A 66 8.66 1.17 -19.61
N PRO A 67 8.24 2.43 -19.44
CA PRO A 67 7.82 3.22 -20.59
C PRO A 67 8.97 3.21 -21.60
N GLU A 68 8.64 2.98 -22.88
CA GLU A 68 9.60 3.05 -23.96
C GLU A 68 10.34 4.39 -23.86
N SER A 69 11.65 4.32 -23.63
CA SER A 69 12.47 5.51 -23.43
C SER A 69 12.56 6.25 -24.75
N VAL A 70 11.74 7.29 -24.91
CA VAL A 70 11.89 8.23 -26.03
C VAL A 70 13.23 8.94 -25.87
N PRO A 71 14.13 8.91 -26.87
CA PRO A 71 15.41 9.57 -26.77
C PRO A 71 15.20 11.07 -26.58
N LEU A 72 15.62 11.59 -25.42
CA LEU A 72 15.63 13.02 -25.16
C LEU A 72 16.62 13.71 -26.14
N PRO A 73 16.30 14.92 -26.64
CA PRO A 73 17.24 15.69 -27.44
C PRO A 73 18.52 15.93 -26.63
N ARG A 74 19.67 15.59 -27.21
CA ARG A 74 20.97 15.80 -26.55
C ARG A 74 21.20 17.31 -26.36
N PRO A 75 21.64 17.75 -25.16
CA PRO A 75 21.91 19.16 -24.93
C PRO A 75 23.03 19.64 -25.87
N ARG A 76 22.78 20.73 -26.59
CA ARG A 76 23.76 21.38 -27.47
C ARG A 76 24.79 22.10 -26.58
N ARG A 77 26.09 21.83 -26.79
CA ARG A 77 27.18 22.50 -26.04
C ARG A 77 27.05 24.02 -26.17
N ALA A 78 27.01 24.71 -25.03
CA ALA A 78 27.08 26.17 -25.00
C ALA A 78 28.44 26.64 -25.57
N ARG A 79 28.40 27.70 -26.38
CA ARG A 79 29.58 28.45 -26.82
C ARG A 79 29.63 29.71 -25.97
N VAL A 80 30.74 29.96 -25.29
CA VAL A 80 30.98 31.23 -24.61
C VAL A 80 31.24 32.27 -25.68
N ALA A 81 30.40 33.31 -25.77
CA ALA A 81 30.68 34.48 -26.58
C ALA A 81 31.76 35.31 -25.87
N PRO A 82 32.74 35.90 -26.58
CA PRO A 82 33.69 36.80 -25.96
C PRO A 82 32.95 38.01 -25.39
N ASP A 83 33.28 38.35 -24.15
CA ASP A 83 32.82 39.55 -23.46
C ASP A 83 33.35 40.77 -24.23
N ALA A 84 32.47 41.53 -24.87
CA ALA A 84 32.84 42.81 -25.47
C ALA A 84 32.94 43.83 -24.34
N GLY A 85 34.08 43.82 -23.65
CA GLY A 85 34.43 44.83 -22.65
C GLY A 85 34.62 46.19 -23.31
N VAL A 86 33.83 47.17 -22.83
CA VAL A 86 34.06 48.62 -22.95
C VAL A 86 34.47 49.12 -21.58
#